data_AF-A0A2E0M3N0-F1
#
_entry.id   AF-A0A2E0M3N0-F1
#
_cell.length_a   1.000
_cell.length_b   1.000
_cell.length_c   1.000
_cell.angle_alpha   90.00
_cell.angle_beta   90.00
_cell.angle_gamma   90.00
#
_symmetry.space_group_name_H-M   'P 1'
#
loop_
_entity.id
_entity.type
_entity.pdbx_description
1 polymer ?
#
loop_
_entity_poly.entity_id
_entity_poly.type
_entity_poly.pdbx_seq_one_letter_code
_entity_poly.pdbx_strand_id
1 'polypeptide(L)'
;MYSADLKRVWWEYHLQNPQVYELVEKFTWEVIESGRTSYSINSIFERIRWHSEIETDGVEFKLSNNHRAYYARLFMHYHPEHQGFFKTKPTKDEIQTRKEIAHAQ
;
A
#
# COMPACT_ATOMS: atom_id res chain seq x y z
N MET A 1 19.50 -9.62 -4.62
CA MET A 1 19.78 -8.19 -4.46
C MET A 1 18.68 -7.41 -5.16
N TYR A 2 17.51 -7.14 -4.52
CA TYR A 2 16.41 -6.42 -5.21
C TYR A 2 15.33 -5.78 -4.30
N SER A 3 15.36 -5.91 -2.98
CA SER A 3 14.24 -5.50 -2.11
C SER A 3 14.35 -4.08 -1.55
N ALA A 4 15.54 -3.65 -1.11
CA ALA A 4 15.82 -2.27 -0.71
C ALA A 4 15.50 -1.26 -1.85
N ASP A 5 15.78 -1.67 -3.09
CA ASP A 5 15.49 -0.86 -4.28
C ASP A 5 13.99 -0.64 -4.47
N LEU A 6 13.14 -1.64 -4.19
CA LEU A 6 11.69 -1.50 -4.37
C LEU A 6 11.07 -0.51 -3.41
N LYS A 7 11.53 -0.47 -2.15
CA LYS A 7 11.04 0.51 -1.17
C LYS A 7 11.46 1.92 -1.59
N ARG A 8 12.70 2.09 -2.05
CA ARG A 8 13.20 3.38 -2.53
C ARG A 8 12.44 3.86 -3.78
N VAL A 9 12.30 3.00 -4.78
CA VAL A 9 11.54 3.30 -6.01
C VAL A 9 10.09 3.67 -5.68
N TRP A 10 9.44 2.93 -4.77
CA TRP A 10 8.11 3.28 -4.31
C TRP A 10 8.07 4.66 -3.63
N TRP A 11 9.04 4.95 -2.75
CA TRP A 11 9.07 6.22 -2.02
C TRP A 11 9.25 7.42 -2.95
N GLU A 12 10.18 7.32 -3.91
CA GLU A 12 10.38 8.34 -4.94
C GLU A 12 9.10 8.56 -5.77
N TYR A 13 8.43 7.47 -6.16
CA TYR A 13 7.14 7.54 -6.85
C TYR A 13 6.05 8.20 -5.99
N HIS A 14 5.97 7.85 -4.71
CA HIS A 14 4.98 8.41 -3.78
C HIS A 14 5.16 9.91 -3.58
N LEU A 15 6.41 10.37 -3.42
CA LEU A 15 6.71 11.80 -3.29
C LEU A 15 6.32 12.61 -4.53
N GLN A 16 6.43 12.01 -5.73
CA GLN A 16 6.01 12.64 -6.98
C GLN A 16 4.49 12.58 -7.20
N ASN A 17 3.80 11.64 -6.56
CA ASN A 17 2.37 11.36 -6.78
C ASN A 17 1.62 11.22 -5.44
N PRO A 18 1.60 12.27 -4.59
CA PRO A 18 0.98 12.19 -3.26
C PRO A 18 -0.53 11.88 -3.33
N GLN A 19 -1.20 12.32 -4.39
CA GLN A 19 -2.63 12.06 -4.66
C GLN A 19 -2.98 10.56 -4.70
N VAL A 20 -2.03 9.69 -5.06
CA VAL A 20 -2.26 8.24 -5.01
C VAL A 20 -2.54 7.80 -3.58
N TYR A 21 -1.82 8.35 -2.59
CA TYR A 21 -2.10 8.04 -1.18
C TYR A 21 -3.42 8.62 -0.72
N GLU A 22 -3.76 9.85 -1.11
CA GLU A 22 -5.05 10.47 -0.78
C GLU A 22 -6.22 9.60 -1.25
N LEU A 23 -6.13 9.04 -2.47
CA LEU A 23 -7.14 8.12 -2.99
C LEU A 23 -7.14 6.77 -2.26
N VAL A 24 -5.96 6.23 -1.91
CA VAL A 24 -5.86 5.02 -1.08
C VAL A 24 -6.57 5.24 0.25
N GLU A 25 -6.26 6.34 0.94
CA GLU A 25 -6.83 6.67 2.24
C GLU A 25 -8.34 6.87 2.16
N LYS A 26 -8.81 7.70 1.22
CA LYS A 26 -10.24 7.93 0.96
C LYS A 26 -11.01 6.62 0.76
N PHE A 27 -10.57 5.78 -0.17
CA PHE A 27 -11.28 4.54 -0.47
C PHE A 27 -11.15 3.50 0.66
N THR A 28 -10.11 3.58 1.47
CA THR A 28 -9.97 2.74 2.66
C THR A 28 -11.00 3.12 3.71
N TRP A 29 -11.19 4.42 3.96
CA TRP A 29 -12.20 4.92 4.88
C TRP A 29 -13.61 4.51 4.46
N GLU A 30 -13.96 4.65 3.18
CA GLU A 30 -15.28 4.20 2.70
C GLU A 30 -15.52 2.70 2.96
N VAL A 31 -14.46 1.88 2.87
CA VAL A 31 -14.54 0.45 3.18
C VAL A 31 -14.68 0.22 4.69
N ILE A 32 -13.98 0.97 5.53
CA ILE A 32 -14.09 0.90 7.00
C ILE A 32 -15.50 1.31 7.44
N GLU A 33 -16.02 2.42 6.92
CA GLU A 33 -17.36 2.95 7.20
C GLU A 33 -18.46 2.00 6.75
N SER A 34 -18.20 1.16 5.73
CA SER A 34 -19.11 0.08 5.35
C SER A 34 -19.20 -1.09 6.35
N GLY A 35 -18.43 -1.03 7.45
CA GLY A 35 -18.40 -2.04 8.52
C GLY A 35 -17.46 -3.21 8.27
N ARG A 36 -16.58 -3.15 7.27
CA ARG A 36 -15.59 -4.21 7.03
C ARG A 36 -14.43 -4.09 7.99
N THR A 37 -13.98 -5.23 8.51
CA THR A 37 -12.86 -5.31 9.46
C THR A 37 -11.53 -5.68 8.81
N SER A 38 -11.54 -6.11 7.54
CA SER A 38 -10.34 -6.30 6.75
C SER A 38 -10.63 -6.16 5.26
N TYR A 39 -9.63 -5.76 4.49
CA TYR A 39 -9.77 -5.61 3.05
C TYR A 39 -8.47 -5.83 2.28
N SER A 40 -8.59 -5.94 0.96
CA SER A 40 -7.47 -6.15 0.06
C SER A 40 -7.01 -4.81 -0.51
N ILE A 41 -5.72 -4.48 -0.32
CA ILE A 41 -5.14 -3.31 -0.96
C ILE A 41 -5.16 -3.40 -2.49
N ASN A 42 -5.22 -4.62 -3.05
CA ASN A 42 -5.40 -4.80 -4.49
C ASN A 42 -6.74 -4.23 -4.95
N SER A 43 -7.81 -4.47 -4.20
CA SER A 43 -9.16 -3.97 -4.54
C SER A 43 -9.22 -2.45 -4.48
N ILE A 44 -8.54 -1.82 -3.51
CA ILE A 44 -8.40 -0.36 -3.46
C ILE A 44 -7.65 0.15 -4.71
N PHE A 45 -6.55 -0.50 -5.09
CA PHE A 45 -5.78 -0.10 -6.28
C PHE A 45 -6.55 -0.26 -7.58
N GLU A 46 -7.32 -1.34 -7.75
CA GLU A 46 -8.18 -1.47 -8.92
C GLU A 46 -9.24 -0.35 -8.94
N ARG A 47 -9.81 0.01 -7.79
CA ARG A 47 -10.75 1.13 -7.69
C ARG A 47 -10.12 2.46 -8.08
N ILE A 48 -8.86 2.71 -7.69
CA ILE A 48 -8.13 3.91 -8.11
C ILE A 48 -7.93 3.95 -9.62
N ARG A 49 -7.62 2.81 -10.26
CA ARG A 49 -7.49 2.74 -11.72
C ARG A 49 -8.80 3.10 -12.40
N TRP A 50 -9.91 2.47 -11.99
CA TRP A 50 -11.23 2.80 -12.51
C TRP A 50 -11.58 4.29 -12.32
N HIS A 51 -11.31 4.84 -11.14
CA HIS A 51 -11.54 6.26 -10.86
C HIS A 51 -10.70 7.17 -11.77
N SER A 52 -9.41 6.85 -11.95
CA SER A 52 -8.48 7.64 -12.76
C SER A 52 -8.80 7.59 -14.25
N GLU A 53 -9.25 6.43 -14.74
CA GLU A 53 -9.60 6.18 -16.16
C GLU A 53 -10.95 6.77 -16.56
N ILE A 54 -11.94 6.81 -15.66
CA ILE A 54 -13.34 7.13 -15.99
C ILE A 54 -13.79 8.48 -15.42
N GLU A 55 -13.31 8.90 -14.26
CA GLU A 55 -13.86 10.04 -13.50
C GLU A 55 -12.99 11.31 -13.54
N THR A 56 -11.72 11.20 -13.97
CA THR A 56 -10.81 12.35 -14.11
C THR A 56 -10.34 12.53 -15.55
N ASP A 57 -10.13 13.77 -15.99
CA ASP A 57 -9.64 14.17 -17.32
C ASP A 57 -8.18 13.70 -17.60
N GLY A 58 -7.92 12.40 -17.54
CA GLY A 58 -6.69 11.78 -18.07
C GLY A 58 -5.47 11.75 -17.16
N VAL A 59 -5.61 11.89 -15.83
CA VAL A 59 -4.46 11.67 -14.91
C VAL A 59 -4.22 10.17 -14.75
N GLU A 60 -3.41 9.58 -15.63
CA GLU A 60 -3.07 8.16 -15.57
C GLU A 60 -1.90 7.91 -14.60
N PHE A 61 -2.21 7.41 -13.40
CA PHE A 61 -1.17 6.97 -12.47
C PHE A 61 -0.58 5.61 -12.92
N LYS A 62 0.74 5.55 -13.13
CA LYS A 62 1.46 4.29 -13.35
C LYS A 62 1.56 3.43 -12.08
N LEU A 63 0.43 2.89 -11.63
CA LEU A 63 0.31 2.12 -10.39
C LEU A 63 0.94 0.72 -10.51
N SER A 64 2.19 0.61 -10.10
CA SER A 64 2.92 -0.65 -10.00
C SER A 64 2.35 -1.57 -8.90
N ASN A 65 2.23 -2.87 -9.20
CA ASN A 65 1.79 -3.87 -8.23
C ASN A 65 2.73 -3.97 -7.01
N ASN A 66 4.01 -3.65 -7.19
CA ASN A 66 4.99 -3.66 -6.11
C ASN A 66 4.75 -2.55 -5.08
N HIS A 67 4.06 -1.47 -5.45
CA HIS A 67 3.78 -0.34 -4.56
C HIS A 67 2.66 -0.64 -3.56
N ARG A 68 1.72 -1.53 -3.92
CA ARG A 68 0.50 -1.82 -3.15
C ARG A 68 0.80 -2.16 -1.70
N ALA A 69 1.75 -3.07 -1.48
CA ALA A 69 2.07 -3.53 -0.14
C ALA A 69 2.72 -2.43 0.73
N TYR A 70 3.37 -1.44 0.12
CA TYR A 70 3.90 -0.28 0.84
C TYR A 70 2.80 0.72 1.18
N TYR A 71 1.85 0.97 0.28
CA TYR A 71 0.69 1.80 0.57
C TYR A 71 -0.20 1.22 1.67
N ALA A 72 -0.41 -0.10 1.69
CA ALA A 72 -1.10 -0.78 2.79
C ALA A 72 -0.39 -0.55 4.14
N ARG A 73 0.94 -0.67 4.16
CA ARG A 73 1.75 -0.41 5.35
C ARG A 73 1.74 1.06 5.76
N LEU A 74 1.78 1.98 4.80
CA LEU A 74 1.73 3.42 5.06
C LEU A 74 0.41 3.83 5.69
N PHE A 75 -0.72 3.33 5.18
CA PHE A 75 -2.03 3.55 5.79
C PHE A 75 -2.06 3.07 7.24
N MET A 76 -1.67 1.81 7.51
CA MET A 76 -1.66 1.29 8.88
C MET A 76 -0.65 2.03 9.78
N HIS A 77 0.43 2.58 9.22
CA HIS A 77 1.39 3.38 9.98
C HIS A 77 0.79 4.71 10.43
N TYR A 78 0.04 5.40 9.57
CA TYR A 78 -0.64 6.65 9.91
C TYR A 78 -1.93 6.45 10.71
N HIS A 79 -2.54 5.26 10.64
CA HIS A 79 -3.74 4.88 11.38
C HIS A 79 -3.49 3.62 12.23
N PRO A 80 -2.74 3.71 13.35
CA PRO A 80 -2.38 2.56 14.18
C PRO A 80 -3.57 1.77 14.74
N GLU A 81 -4.74 2.41 14.91
CA GLU A 81 -6.01 1.79 15.31
C GLU A 81 -6.54 0.79 14.26
N HIS A 82 -6.07 0.89 13.02
CA HIS A 82 -6.42 0.01 11.90
C HIS A 82 -5.27 -0.94 11.54
N GLN A 83 -4.33 -1.18 12.45
CA GLN A 83 -3.29 -2.20 12.27
C GLN A 83 -3.90 -3.57 11.99
N GLY A 84 -3.43 -4.21 10.92
CA GLY A 84 -3.94 -5.50 10.45
C GLY A 84 -5.18 -5.41 9.54
N PHE A 85 -5.72 -4.22 9.27
CA PHE A 85 -6.84 -4.03 8.34
C PHE A 85 -6.51 -4.58 6.94
N PHE A 86 -5.31 -4.25 6.44
CA PHE A 86 -4.78 -4.85 5.23
C PHE A 86 -3.98 -6.11 5.55
N LYS A 87 -4.39 -7.23 4.96
CA LYS A 87 -3.63 -8.48 5.04
C LYS A 87 -2.40 -8.41 4.14
N THR A 88 -1.28 -7.93 4.68
CA THR A 88 0.00 -7.90 3.97
C THR A 88 0.81 -9.17 4.22
N LYS A 89 1.31 -9.81 3.16
CA LYS A 89 2.34 -10.85 3.32
C LYS A 89 3.65 -10.18 3.75
N PRO A 90 4.45 -10.84 4.61
CA PRO A 90 5.78 -10.34 4.96
C PRO A 90 6.61 -10.11 3.70
N THR A 91 7.36 -9.01 3.63
CA THR A 91 8.32 -8.80 2.55
C THR A 91 9.49 -9.78 2.68
N LYS A 92 10.26 -9.97 1.60
CA LYS A 92 11.52 -10.72 1.67
C LYS A 92 12.48 -10.12 2.71
N ASP A 93 12.50 -8.80 2.86
CA ASP A 93 13.31 -8.12 3.88
C ASP A 93 12.84 -8.41 5.29
N GLU A 94 11.54 -8.36 5.54
CA GLU A 94 10.97 -8.72 6.85
C GLU A 94 11.26 -10.20 7.17
N ILE A 95 11.18 -11.09 6.18
CA ILE A 95 11.52 -12.51 6.35
C ILE A 95 13.02 -12.67 6.64
N GLN A 96 13.88 -11.97 5.90
CA GLN A 96 15.34 -12.05 6.06
C GLN A 96 15.77 -11.50 7.43
N THR A 97 15.25 -10.33 7.82
CA THR A 97 15.50 -9.71 9.13
C THR A 97 15.06 -10.64 10.26
N ARG A 98 13.89 -11.27 10.15
CA ARG A 98 13.41 -12.24 11.16
C ARG A 98 14.31 -13.48 11.26
N LYS A 99 14.84 -13.98 10.14
CA LYS A 99 15.78 -15.11 10.13
C LYS A 99 17.11 -14.74 10.79
N GLU A 100 17.63 -13.55 10.52
CA GLU A 100 18.88 -13.06 11.13
C GLU A 100 18.74 -12.91 12.64
N ILE A 101 17.63 -12.33 13.11
CA ILE A 101 17.34 -12.22 14.55
C ILE A 101 17.19 -13.62 15.18
N ALA A 102 16.46 -14.53 14.54
CA ALA A 102 16.24 -15.89 15.06
C ALA A 102 17.51 -16.76 15.07
N HIS A 103 18.53 -16.43 14.26
CA HIS A 103 19.81 -17.13 14.24
C HIS A 103 20.84 -16.53 15.22
N ALA A 104 20.61 -15.29 15.67
CA ALA A 104 21.42 -14.60 16.67
C ALA A 104 20.96 -14.86 18.13
N GLN A 105 19.98 -15.75 18.32
CA GLN A 105 19.44 -16.21 19.60
C GLN A 105 19.74 -17.71 19.79
#